data_AF-A0A8S3GB92-F1
#
_entry.id   AF-A0A8S3GB92-F1
#
_cell.length_a   1.000
_cell.length_b   1.000
_cell.length_c   1.000
_cell.angle_alpha   90.00
_cell.angle_beta   90.00
_cell.angle_gamma   90.00
#
_symmetry.space_group_name_H-M   'P 1'
#
loop_
_entity.id
_entity.type
_entity.pdbx_description
1 polymer ?
#
loop_
_entity_poly.entity_id
_entity_poly.type
_entity_poly.pdbx_seq_one_letter_code
_entity_poly.pdbx_strand_id
1 'polypeptide(L)'
;SHEDGQMMLVLPIDDIESYKKRDRLIVKHYYNFLQKEVKDVSNTEFVLHHWRPIRIYTNKKDQKLVVIGYFDRKTNNISERQAAKERLVAYFENGPGRECQIDHLYF
;
A
#
# COMPACT_ATOMS: atom_id res chain seq x y z
N SER A 1 12.89 3.82 33.14
CA SER A 1 13.15 4.65 31.95
C SER A 1 11.91 4.56 31.08
N HIS A 2 11.04 5.57 31.15
CA HIS A 2 9.87 5.67 30.28
C HIS A 2 10.38 6.02 28.88
N GLU A 3 10.29 5.09 27.94
CA GLU A 3 10.34 5.44 26.53
C GLU A 3 9.01 6.14 26.25
N ASP A 4 9.07 7.47 26.15
CA ASP A 4 7.98 8.27 25.60
C ASP A 4 7.59 7.66 24.26
N GLY A 5 6.45 6.97 24.24
CA GLY A 5 5.84 6.42 23.06
C GLY A 5 5.46 7.57 22.15
N GLN A 6 6.39 7.97 21.30
CA GLN A 6 6.18 8.99 20.29
C GLN A 6 5.03 8.50 19.40
N MET A 7 3.84 9.05 19.64
CA MET A 7 2.66 8.73 18.87
C MET A 7 2.98 9.08 17.42
N MET A 8 3.15 8.05 16.58
CA MET A 8 3.46 8.23 15.17
C MET A 8 2.30 8.97 14.53
N LEU A 9 2.51 10.24 14.22
CA LEU A 9 1.50 11.07 13.56
C LEU A 9 1.31 10.53 12.14
N VAL A 10 0.16 9.90 11.89
CA VAL A 10 -0.24 9.46 10.54
C VAL A 10 -0.84 10.66 9.83
N LEU A 11 -0.08 11.27 8.93
CA LEU A 11 -0.54 12.38 8.10
C LEU A 11 -1.13 11.87 6.77
N PRO A 12 -2.21 12.48 6.27
CA PRO A 12 -2.68 12.25 4.91
C PRO A 12 -1.57 12.55 3.90
N ILE A 13 -1.41 11.67 2.91
CA ILE A 13 -0.35 11.82 1.90
C ILE A 13 -0.50 13.10 1.05
N ASP A 14 -1.72 13.60 0.92
CA ASP A 14 -2.03 14.83 0.19
C ASP A 14 -1.48 16.07 0.91
N ASP A 15 -1.20 16.00 2.22
CA ASP A 15 -0.64 17.08 3.04
C ASP A 15 0.91 17.11 3.01
N ILE A 16 1.55 16.14 2.35
CA ILE A 16 3.01 15.99 2.31
C ILE A 16 3.53 16.38 0.93
N GLU A 17 3.89 17.66 0.79
CA GLU A 17 4.36 18.23 -0.48
C GLU A 17 5.71 17.68 -0.95
N SER A 18 6.54 17.19 -0.03
CA SER A 18 7.90 16.69 -0.31
C SER A 18 7.93 15.44 -1.20
N TYR A 19 6.82 14.70 -1.30
CA TYR A 19 6.71 13.57 -2.21
C TYR A 19 6.42 13.99 -3.65
N LYS A 20 6.83 13.17 -4.63
CA LYS A 20 6.44 13.42 -6.02
C LYS A 20 4.95 13.15 -6.21
N LYS A 21 4.31 13.87 -7.13
CA LYS A 21 2.88 13.69 -7.47
C LYS A 21 2.51 12.23 -7.72
N ARG A 22 3.34 11.48 -8.46
CA ARG A 22 3.10 10.06 -8.76
C ARG A 22 3.21 9.17 -7.52
N ASP A 23 4.07 9.49 -6.56
CA ASP A 23 4.19 8.70 -5.32
C ASP A 23 2.95 8.89 -4.45
N ARG A 24 2.47 10.14 -4.33
CA ARG A 24 1.19 10.41 -3.66
C ARG A 24 0.02 9.68 -4.34
N LEU A 25 0.00 9.66 -5.67
CA LEU A 25 -1.00 8.96 -6.45
C LEU A 25 -0.98 7.45 -6.15
N ILE A 26 0.20 6.82 -6.19
CA ILE A 26 0.37 5.39 -5.85
C ILE A 26 -0.17 5.08 -4.44
N VAL A 27 0.19 5.89 -3.44
CA VAL A 27 -0.29 5.72 -2.06
C VAL A 27 -1.82 5.83 -2.00
N LYS A 28 -2.41 6.82 -2.66
CA LYS A 28 -3.86 7.03 -2.70
C LYS A 28 -4.60 5.87 -3.36
N HIS A 29 -4.09 5.37 -4.49
CA HIS A 29 -4.67 4.22 -5.17
C HIS A 29 -4.54 2.93 -4.36
N TYR A 30 -3.40 2.72 -3.71
CA TYR A 30 -3.23 1.60 -2.80
C TYR A 30 -4.23 1.67 -1.63
N TYR A 31 -4.37 2.85 -1.02
CA TYR A 31 -5.37 3.06 0.03
C TYR A 31 -6.79 2.77 -0.47
N ASN A 32 -7.19 3.32 -1.63
CA ASN A 32 -8.49 3.07 -2.25
C ASN A 32 -8.74 1.59 -2.55
N PHE A 33 -7.71 0.84 -2.97
CA PHE A 33 -7.79 -0.61 -3.14
C PHE A 33 -8.07 -1.29 -1.80
N LEU A 34 -7.30 -0.96 -0.76
CA LEU A 34 -7.50 -1.50 0.58
C LEU A 34 -8.90 -1.20 1.10
N GLN A 35 -9.47 -0.01 0.83
CA GLN A 35 -10.82 0.31 1.26
C GLN A 35 -11.91 -0.57 0.64
N LYS A 36 -11.66 -1.14 -0.54
CA LYS A 36 -12.60 -2.05 -1.21
C LYS A 36 -12.44 -3.49 -0.73
N GLU A 37 -11.22 -3.90 -0.43
CA GLU A 37 -10.90 -5.26 0.02
C GLU A 37 -11.14 -5.47 1.52
N VAL A 38 -11.05 -4.39 2.32
CA VAL A 38 -11.15 -4.43 3.78
C VAL A 38 -12.37 -3.65 4.23
N LYS A 39 -13.30 -4.30 4.92
CA LYS A 39 -14.54 -3.67 5.43
C LYS A 39 -14.31 -2.56 6.46
N ASP A 40 -13.16 -2.54 7.14
CA ASP A 40 -12.83 -1.50 8.13
C ASP A 40 -11.36 -1.07 8.05
N VAL A 41 -11.14 -0.06 7.22
CA VAL A 41 -9.85 0.55 6.88
C VAL A 41 -9.48 1.68 7.84
N SER A 42 -10.47 2.16 8.61
CA SER A 42 -10.31 3.16 9.67
C SER A 42 -9.63 2.58 10.91
N ASN A 43 -9.78 1.27 11.13
CA ASN A 43 -9.06 0.59 12.19
C ASN A 43 -7.62 0.31 11.76
N THR A 44 -6.71 1.20 12.18
CA THR A 44 -5.27 1.12 11.88
C THR A 44 -4.67 -0.19 12.36
N GLU A 45 -5.15 -0.75 13.49
CA GLU A 45 -4.72 -2.08 13.93
C GLU A 45 -5.18 -3.15 12.93
N PHE A 46 -6.45 -3.17 12.52
CA PHE A 46 -6.94 -4.16 11.56
C PHE A 46 -6.19 -4.12 10.22
N VAL A 47 -5.92 -2.92 9.69
CA VAL A 47 -5.15 -2.72 8.45
C VAL A 47 -3.70 -3.20 8.62
N LEU A 48 -3.03 -2.82 9.71
CA LEU A 48 -1.64 -3.25 10.00
C LEU A 48 -1.51 -4.77 10.25
N HIS A 49 -2.60 -5.44 10.60
CA HIS A 49 -2.66 -6.88 10.82
C HIS A 49 -2.93 -7.72 9.55
N HIS A 50 -3.33 -7.10 8.43
CA HIS A 50 -3.62 -7.78 7.15
C HIS A 50 -2.73 -7.27 5.99
N TRP A 51 -2.36 -5.99 5.99
CA TRP A 51 -1.62 -5.33 4.92
C TRP A 51 -0.52 -4.42 5.49
N ARG A 52 0.70 -4.53 4.95
CA ARG A 52 1.84 -3.72 5.41
C ARG A 52 1.90 -2.38 4.66
N PRO A 53 2.63 -1.39 5.21
CA PRO A 53 3.05 -0.22 4.46
C PRO A 53 3.70 -0.60 3.13
N ILE A 54 3.42 0.18 2.09
CA ILE A 54 4.12 0.08 0.81
C ILE A 54 5.45 0.81 0.88
N ARG A 55 6.43 0.32 0.12
CA ARG A 55 7.66 1.05 -0.16
C ARG A 55 7.73 1.36 -1.64
N ILE A 56 7.97 2.62 -1.97
CA ILE A 56 8.10 3.07 -3.35
C ILE A 56 9.56 3.41 -3.59
N TYR A 57 10.17 2.68 -4.52
CA TYR A 57 11.53 2.93 -4.99
C TYR A 57 11.46 3.59 -6.35
N THR A 58 12.20 4.67 -6.51
CA THR A 58 12.30 5.40 -7.78
C THR A 58 13.73 5.38 -8.26
N ASN A 59 13.97 4.88 -9.48
CA ASN A 59 15.30 4.91 -10.06
C ASN A 59 15.60 6.25 -10.77
N LYS A 60 16.82 6.40 -11.28
CA LYS A 60 17.27 7.62 -11.98
C LYS A 60 16.50 7.92 -13.28
N LYS A 61 15.81 6.94 -13.86
CA LYS A 61 14.96 7.09 -15.06
C LYS A 61 13.50 7.39 -14.69
N ASP A 62 13.23 7.67 -13.41
CA ASP A 62 11.88 7.79 -12.86
C ASP A 62 11.04 6.52 -13.17
N GLN A 63 11.61 5.32 -13.01
CA GLN A 63 10.83 4.09 -12.98
C GLN A 63 10.49 3.73 -11.54
N LYS A 64 9.29 3.19 -11.31
CA LYS A 64 8.73 2.90 -9.98
C LYS A 64 8.67 1.41 -9.74
N LEU A 65 9.38 0.98 -8.70
CA LEU A 65 9.17 -0.31 -8.07
C LEU A 65 8.37 -0.09 -6.79
N VAL A 66 7.19 -0.71 -6.72
CA VAL A 66 6.36 -0.69 -5.51
C VAL A 66 6.46 -2.06 -4.84
N VAL A 67 6.94 -2.06 -3.60
CA VAL A 67 7.04 -3.26 -2.75
C VAL A 67 5.90 -3.23 -1.74
N ILE A 68 5.08 -4.27 -1.74
CA ILE A 68 3.88 -4.37 -0.90
C ILE A 68 4.02 -5.59 0.00
N GLY A 69 4.21 -5.36 1.30
CA GLY A 69 4.20 -6.47 2.25
C GLY A 69 2.76 -6.96 2.50
N TYR A 70 2.52 -8.25 2.31
CA TYR A 70 1.27 -8.89 2.71
C TYR A 70 1.48 -9.63 4.03
N PHE A 71 0.61 -9.42 5.01
CA PHE A 71 0.70 -10.12 6.30
C PHE A 71 -0.70 -10.45 6.78
N ASP A 72 -1.20 -11.65 6.50
CA ASP A 72 -2.39 -12.16 7.18
C ASP A 72 -1.94 -13.02 8.38
N ARG A 73 -2.24 -12.54 9.59
CA ARG A 73 -1.88 -13.21 10.84
C ARG A 73 -2.82 -14.37 11.19
N LYS A 74 -4.00 -14.43 10.58
CA LYS A 74 -5.09 -15.35 10.94
C LYS A 74 -5.25 -16.49 9.95
N THR A 75 -4.92 -16.29 8.67
CA THR A 75 -4.95 -17.36 7.68
C THR A 75 -3.60 -17.52 7.01
N ASN A 76 -2.94 -18.64 7.31
CA ASN A 76 -1.78 -19.11 6.53
C ASN A 76 -2.24 -19.69 5.17
N ASN A 77 -3.36 -19.22 4.63
CA ASN A 77 -3.97 -19.71 3.40
C ASN A 77 -3.28 -19.07 2.19
N ILE A 78 -2.42 -19.85 1.55
CA ILE A 78 -1.64 -19.43 0.38
C ILE A 78 -2.55 -19.00 -0.78
N SER A 79 -3.70 -19.67 -0.96
CA SER A 79 -4.62 -19.40 -2.06
C SER A 79 -5.30 -18.03 -1.92
N GLU A 80 -5.72 -17.66 -0.71
CA GLU A 80 -6.30 -16.34 -0.43
C GLU A 80 -5.28 -15.22 -0.66
N ARG A 81 -4.04 -15.44 -0.20
CA ARG A 81 -2.93 -14.53 -0.44
C ARG A 81 -2.66 -14.36 -1.92
N GLN A 82 -2.59 -15.44 -2.67
CA GLN A 82 -2.33 -15.40 -4.10
C GLN A 82 -3.46 -14.67 -4.85
N ALA A 83 -4.72 -14.96 -4.51
CA ALA A 83 -5.87 -14.25 -5.10
C ALA A 83 -5.84 -12.75 -4.76
N ALA A 84 -5.45 -12.37 -3.54
CA ALA A 84 -5.30 -10.97 -3.16
C ALA A 84 -4.18 -10.26 -3.93
N LYS A 85 -3.04 -10.94 -4.15
CA LYS A 85 -1.95 -10.44 -5.01
C LYS A 85 -2.44 -10.23 -6.44
N GLU A 86 -3.13 -11.20 -7.02
CA GLU A 86 -3.67 -11.13 -8.39
C GLU A 86 -4.65 -9.98 -8.56
N ARG A 87 -5.55 -9.76 -7.59
CA ARG A 87 -6.46 -8.60 -7.60
C ARG A 87 -5.69 -7.28 -7.55
N LEU A 88 -4.63 -7.20 -6.76
CA LEU A 88 -3.82 -5.99 -6.65
C LEU A 88 -3.01 -5.70 -7.92
N VAL A 89 -2.44 -6.74 -8.54
CA VAL A 89 -1.81 -6.65 -9.86
C VAL A 89 -2.84 -6.15 -10.89
N ALA A 90 -4.00 -6.81 -10.98
CA ALA A 90 -5.05 -6.43 -11.91
C ALA A 90 -5.53 -4.98 -11.71
N TYR A 91 -5.62 -4.53 -10.45
CA TYR A 91 -6.01 -3.16 -10.12
C TYR A 91 -5.01 -2.12 -10.66
N PHE A 92 -3.71 -2.37 -10.56
CA PHE A 92 -2.67 -1.45 -11.02
C PHE A 92 -2.31 -1.59 -12.50
N GLU A 93 -2.52 -2.75 -13.12
CA GLU A 93 -2.24 -2.94 -14.54
C GLU A 93 -3.43 -2.56 -15.44
N ASN A 94 -4.64 -2.99 -15.05
CA ASN A 94 -5.84 -2.92 -15.89
C ASN A 94 -7.00 -2.14 -15.26
N GLY A 95 -6.91 -1.87 -13.96
CA GLY A 95 -7.97 -1.22 -13.20
C GLY A 95 -7.74 0.29 -12.99
N PRO A 96 -8.44 0.89 -12.00
CA PRO A 96 -8.32 2.30 -11.68
C PRO A 96 -6.90 2.72 -11.28
N GLY A 97 -6.07 1.80 -10.77
CA GLY A 97 -4.68 2.08 -10.41
C GLY A 97 -3.75 2.28 -11.61
N ARG A 98 -4.19 1.97 -12.84
CA ARG A 98 -3.36 2.06 -14.06
C ARG A 98 -2.77 3.45 -14.31
N GLU A 99 -3.46 4.51 -13.90
CA GLU A 99 -2.94 5.87 -14.02
C GLU A 99 -1.67 6.13 -13.20
N CYS A 100 -1.39 5.28 -12.21
CA CYS A 100 -0.15 5.34 -11.43
C CYS A 100 1.08 4.98 -12.25
N GLN A 101 0.94 4.29 -13.38
CA GLN A 101 2.05 3.87 -14.26
C GLN A 101 3.20 3.26 -13.46
N ILE A 102 2.89 2.24 -12.65
CA ILE A 102 3.89 1.48 -11.90
C ILE A 102 4.63 0.57 -12.88
N ASP A 103 5.96 0.69 -12.94
CA ASP A 103 6.78 -0.15 -13.81
C ASP A 103 6.91 -1.58 -13.28
N HIS A 104 7.02 -1.71 -11.95
CA HIS A 104 7.23 -3.00 -11.29
C HIS A 104 6.47 -3.09 -9.96
N LEU A 105 5.79 -4.21 -9.73
CA LEU A 105 5.12 -4.54 -8.47
C LEU A 105 5.76 -5.79 -7.85
N TYR A 106 6.12 -5.73 -6.56
CA TYR A 106 6.76 -6.82 -5.83
C TYR A 106 6.06 -7.06 -4.49
N PHE A 107 5.98 -8.33 -4.07
CA PHE A 107 5.21 -8.80 -2.91
C PHE A 107 6.03 -9.64 -1.93
#